data_AF-A0AAU1CSU7-F1
#
_entry.id   AF-A0AAU1CSU7-F1
#
_cell.length_a   1.000
_cell.length_b   1.000
_cell.length_c   1.000
_cell.angle_alpha   90.00
_cell.angle_beta   90.00
_cell.angle_gamma   90.00
#
_symmetry.space_group_name_H-M   'P 1'
#
loop_
_entity.id
_entity.type
_entity.pdbx_description
1 polymer ?
#
loop_
_entity_poly.entity_id
_entity_poly.type
_entity_poly.pdbx_seq_one_letter_code
_entity_poly.pdbx_strand_id
1 'polypeptide(L)'
;MSRKRVRRRTTTVGMVLALGLAAGCGASASGDGGDDGGSAPGTSSASSPSPSGAPSTSGAPSPTASTSPVPARTLVEMTVTGGFAGVNDRLVVQDDGTYKTYKKTGPGRSGRMTPAGLAALRRALEKADFAHLPREATKSPVADGFTYRITYEGHTVTTDDTARLAALREVFAALPDH
;
A
#
# COMPACT_ATOMS: atom_id res chain seq x y z
N MET A 1 -9.82 33.48 -27.93
CA MET A 1 -10.11 34.35 -26.77
C MET A 1 -9.12 34.06 -25.65
N SER A 2 -8.07 34.90 -25.57
CA SER A 2 -6.96 34.82 -24.63
C SER A 2 -7.38 35.16 -23.21
N ARG A 3 -7.03 34.32 -22.22
CA ARG A 3 -7.12 34.70 -20.81
C ARG A 3 -5.72 34.93 -20.22
N LYS A 4 -5.55 36.18 -19.78
CA LYS A 4 -4.39 36.88 -19.22
C LYS A 4 -3.42 36.04 -18.39
N ARG A 5 -2.14 36.11 -18.78
CA ARG A 5 -0.99 35.78 -17.93
C ARG A 5 -0.90 36.78 -16.78
N VAL A 6 -1.05 36.31 -15.53
CA VAL A 6 -0.74 37.12 -14.34
C VAL A 6 0.71 36.84 -13.95
N ARG A 7 1.61 37.75 -14.31
CA ARG A 7 2.96 37.82 -13.75
C ARG A 7 2.83 38.27 -12.29
N ARG A 8 3.33 37.49 -11.32
CA ARG A 8 3.64 38.01 -9.98
C ARG A 8 5.11 37.80 -9.68
N ARG A 9 5.70 38.90 -9.24
CA ARG A 9 7.12 39.17 -9.09
C ARG A 9 7.66 38.52 -7.82
N THR A 10 8.92 38.13 -7.93
CA THR A 10 9.91 37.67 -6.96
C THR A 10 9.81 38.29 -5.57
N THR A 11 9.99 37.48 -4.52
CA THR A 11 10.70 37.93 -3.30
C THR A 11 11.43 36.74 -2.70
N THR A 12 12.75 36.82 -2.75
CA THR A 12 13.74 35.93 -2.14
C THR A 12 13.77 36.17 -0.63
N VAL A 13 13.63 35.14 0.20
CA VAL A 13 14.16 35.15 1.58
C VAL A 13 14.71 33.75 1.85
N GLY A 14 16.03 33.68 1.95
CA GLY A 14 16.73 32.49 2.41
C GLY A 14 16.60 32.32 3.92
N MET A 15 16.69 31.08 4.39
CA MET A 15 17.11 30.79 5.74
C MET A 15 17.89 29.48 5.76
N VAL A 16 19.14 29.63 6.17
CA VAL A 16 20.20 28.63 6.39
C VAL A 16 19.94 27.91 7.74
N LEU A 17 20.69 26.83 7.99
CA LEU A 17 21.05 26.24 9.32
C LEU A 17 20.09 25.11 9.80
N ALA A 18 20.51 23.92 10.26
CA ALA A 18 21.82 23.34 10.54
C ALA A 18 21.74 21.80 10.72
N LEU A 19 22.93 21.19 10.60
CA LEU A 19 23.39 19.85 11.01
C LEU A 19 22.78 19.27 12.31
N GLY A 20 22.59 17.95 12.32
CA GLY A 20 22.27 17.18 13.53
C GLY A 20 22.50 15.66 13.41
N LEU A 21 23.78 15.27 13.47
CA LEU A 21 24.38 14.05 14.05
C LEU A 21 23.72 12.66 13.83
N ALA A 22 24.47 11.86 13.07
CA ALA A 22 24.35 10.42 12.90
C ALA A 22 24.42 9.66 14.23
N ALA A 23 23.46 8.76 14.46
CA ALA A 23 23.46 7.81 15.55
C ALA A 23 23.44 6.38 14.99
N GLY A 24 24.34 5.54 15.53
CA GLY A 24 24.13 4.10 15.62
C GLY A 24 24.89 3.23 14.63
N CYS A 25 26.15 2.92 14.96
CA CYS A 25 26.91 1.82 14.37
C CYS A 25 26.29 0.48 14.79
N GLY A 26 26.14 -0.42 13.83
CA GLY A 26 25.44 -1.70 13.95
C GLY A 26 26.22 -2.76 14.73
N ALA A 27 25.45 -3.68 15.31
CA ALA A 27 25.93 -4.85 16.02
C ALA A 27 25.70 -6.13 15.20
N SER A 28 26.68 -7.02 15.35
CA SER A 28 26.55 -8.47 15.42
C SER A 28 26.69 -9.30 14.14
N ALA A 29 27.69 -10.18 14.26
CA ALA A 29 28.11 -11.26 13.39
C ALA A 29 27.02 -12.31 13.14
N SER A 30 27.18 -13.03 12.03
CA SER A 30 26.94 -14.48 11.93
C SER A 30 27.68 -14.99 10.70
N GLY A 31 28.63 -15.88 10.93
CA GLY A 31 29.21 -16.73 9.89
C GLY A 31 28.43 -18.04 9.79
N ASP A 32 28.43 -18.60 8.58
CA ASP A 32 28.29 -20.03 8.23
C ASP A 32 28.51 -20.03 6.70
N GLY A 33 29.53 -20.65 6.09
CA GLY A 33 30.01 -22.01 6.31
C GLY A 33 29.23 -22.95 5.38
N GLY A 34 29.89 -23.53 4.37
CA GLY A 34 29.41 -24.77 3.74
C GLY A 34 29.11 -24.71 2.24
N ASP A 35 30.16 -24.93 1.45
CA ASP A 35 30.17 -25.49 0.11
C ASP A 35 29.61 -26.94 0.10
N ASP A 36 28.94 -27.35 -0.98
CA ASP A 36 28.83 -28.72 -1.54
C ASP A 36 27.70 -28.67 -2.61
N GLY A 37 27.90 -28.86 -3.91
CA GLY A 37 28.54 -30.01 -4.54
C GLY A 37 27.46 -31.04 -4.93
N GLY A 38 27.01 -31.09 -6.20
CA GLY A 38 26.07 -32.15 -6.61
C GLY A 38 25.38 -32.01 -7.97
N SER A 39 26.06 -32.49 -9.01
CA SER A 39 25.61 -32.68 -10.40
C SER A 39 24.37 -33.61 -10.53
N ALA A 40 23.36 -33.18 -11.30
CA ALA A 40 22.95 -33.72 -12.62
C ALA A 40 21.85 -34.84 -12.59
N PRO A 41 21.35 -35.34 -13.74
CA PRO A 41 19.97 -35.11 -14.18
C PRO A 41 19.11 -36.39 -14.17
N GLY A 42 17.81 -36.24 -13.88
CA GLY A 42 16.83 -37.33 -13.96
C GLY A 42 15.99 -37.25 -15.23
N THR A 43 16.24 -38.20 -16.13
CA THR A 43 15.58 -38.46 -17.40
C THR A 43 14.09 -38.85 -17.30
N SER A 44 13.38 -38.51 -18.37
CA SER A 44 12.08 -38.97 -18.87
C SER A 44 11.59 -40.37 -18.46
N SER A 45 10.30 -40.52 -18.20
CA SER A 45 9.36 -41.17 -19.15
C SER A 45 8.00 -41.50 -18.51
N ALA A 46 6.96 -41.30 -19.31
CA ALA A 46 5.57 -41.59 -19.05
C ALA A 46 5.28 -43.08 -18.85
N SER A 47 4.20 -43.40 -18.12
CA SER A 47 3.30 -44.52 -18.41
C SER A 47 2.02 -44.42 -17.55
N SER A 48 0.90 -44.15 -18.21
CA SER A 48 -0.46 -44.32 -17.68
C SER A 48 -0.84 -45.79 -17.67
N PRO A 49 -1.56 -46.25 -16.64
CA PRO A 49 -2.59 -47.26 -16.84
C PRO A 49 -3.96 -46.81 -16.31
N SER A 50 -4.96 -46.84 -17.19
CA SER A 50 -6.38 -46.85 -16.82
C SER A 50 -6.77 -48.23 -16.30
N PRO A 51 -7.50 -48.30 -15.18
CA PRO A 51 -8.51 -49.34 -15.00
C PRO A 51 -9.92 -48.75 -15.03
N SER A 52 -10.72 -49.30 -15.95
CA SER A 52 -12.18 -49.18 -15.96
C SER A 52 -12.75 -49.91 -14.75
N GLY A 53 -13.58 -49.23 -13.96
CA GLY A 53 -14.25 -49.82 -12.80
C GLY A 53 -15.25 -48.86 -12.17
N ALA A 54 -16.51 -48.94 -12.60
CA ALA A 54 -17.67 -48.47 -11.85
C ALA A 54 -18.52 -49.72 -11.53
N PRO A 55 -19.15 -49.81 -10.33
CA PRO A 55 -20.44 -49.15 -10.19
C PRO A 55 -20.71 -48.46 -8.83
N SER A 56 -21.50 -47.40 -8.95
CA SER A 56 -22.50 -46.85 -8.02
C SER A 56 -22.41 -47.14 -6.53
N THR A 57 -21.96 -46.15 -5.77
CA THR A 57 -22.46 -45.90 -4.41
C THR A 57 -23.29 -44.62 -4.40
N SER A 58 -24.58 -44.80 -4.12
CA SER A 58 -25.50 -43.74 -3.75
C SER A 58 -25.05 -43.16 -2.40
N GLY A 59 -24.73 -41.86 -2.38
CA GLY A 59 -24.30 -41.16 -1.17
C GLY A 59 -24.42 -39.65 -1.36
N ALA A 60 -25.60 -39.13 -1.03
CA ALA A 60 -25.95 -37.76 -0.64
C ALA A 60 -25.29 -36.56 -1.37
N PRO A 61 -26.06 -35.62 -1.95
CA PRO A 61 -25.52 -34.29 -2.19
C PRO A 61 -25.32 -33.62 -0.83
N SER A 62 -24.10 -33.66 -0.28
CA SER A 62 -23.69 -32.63 0.66
C SER A 62 -23.63 -31.32 -0.12
N PRO A 63 -24.46 -30.31 0.16
CA PRO A 63 -24.11 -28.96 -0.23
C PRO A 63 -22.89 -28.61 0.63
N THR A 64 -21.69 -28.89 0.13
CA THR A 64 -20.54 -28.11 0.55
C THR A 64 -20.92 -26.70 0.15
N ALA A 65 -21.42 -25.93 1.11
CA ALA A 65 -21.65 -24.52 0.94
C ALA A 65 -20.28 -23.96 0.58
N SER A 66 -20.04 -23.82 -0.73
CA SER A 66 -19.04 -22.92 -1.27
C SER A 66 -19.45 -21.57 -0.70
N THR A 67 -18.91 -21.25 0.47
CA THR A 67 -18.87 -19.89 0.98
C THR A 67 -18.00 -19.19 -0.05
N SER A 68 -18.63 -18.71 -1.12
CA SER A 68 -18.02 -17.76 -2.01
C SER A 68 -17.47 -16.69 -1.10
N PRO A 69 -16.16 -16.41 -1.13
CA PRO A 69 -15.59 -15.40 -0.26
C PRO A 69 -16.39 -14.13 -0.52
N VAL A 70 -17.09 -13.66 0.51
CA VAL A 70 -17.78 -12.38 0.46
C VAL A 70 -16.71 -11.38 -0.01
N PRO A 71 -16.96 -10.60 -1.08
CA PRO A 71 -15.97 -9.67 -1.56
C PRO A 71 -15.59 -8.75 -0.39
N ALA A 72 -14.33 -8.84 0.05
CA ALA A 72 -13.83 -8.04 1.15
C ALA A 72 -14.00 -6.56 0.78
N ARG A 73 -14.55 -5.78 1.72
CA ARG A 73 -14.90 -4.40 1.43
C ARG A 73 -13.63 -3.56 1.51
N THR A 74 -13.47 -2.59 0.62
CA THR A 74 -12.36 -1.64 0.73
C THR A 74 -12.56 -0.81 1.98
N LEU A 75 -11.59 -0.88 2.90
CA LEU A 75 -11.56 -0.05 4.09
C LEU A 75 -11.07 1.34 3.74
N VAL A 76 -9.87 1.42 3.16
CA VAL A 76 -9.25 2.68 2.77
C VAL A 76 -8.46 2.52 1.49
N GLU A 77 -8.51 3.56 0.66
CA GLU A 77 -7.69 3.68 -0.54
C GLU A 77 -6.85 4.95 -0.45
N MET A 78 -5.58 4.85 -0.79
CA MET A 78 -4.67 5.99 -0.89
C MET A 78 -4.00 6.01 -2.26
N THR A 79 -3.92 7.18 -2.87
CA THR A 79 -3.10 7.43 -4.07
C THR A 79 -2.06 8.49 -3.75
N VAL A 80 -0.82 8.24 -4.17
CA VAL A 80 0.32 9.14 -4.02
C VAL A 80 0.78 9.56 -5.41
N THR A 81 0.79 10.86 -5.69
CA THR A 81 1.25 11.41 -6.95
C THR A 81 2.28 12.51 -6.75
N GLY A 82 3.15 12.73 -7.74
CA GLY A 82 4.09 13.85 -7.74
C GLY A 82 5.55 13.43 -7.68
N GLY A 83 6.40 14.28 -7.12
CA GLY A 83 7.85 14.12 -7.19
C GLY A 83 8.43 14.35 -8.59
N PHE A 84 9.75 14.55 -8.65
CA PHE A 84 10.48 14.85 -9.90
C PHE A 84 10.36 13.74 -10.96
N ALA A 85 10.28 12.47 -10.52
CA ALA A 85 10.14 11.31 -11.41
C ALA A 85 8.67 11.04 -11.82
N GLY A 86 7.70 11.78 -11.26
CA GLY A 86 6.28 11.61 -11.52
C GLY A 86 5.73 10.28 -11.01
N VAL A 87 5.81 10.06 -9.70
CA VAL A 87 5.19 8.94 -8.98
C VAL A 87 3.67 8.94 -9.20
N ASN A 88 3.08 7.74 -9.28
CA ASN A 88 1.64 7.53 -9.29
C ASN A 88 1.35 6.14 -8.71
N ASP A 89 1.36 6.06 -7.39
CA ASP A 89 1.24 4.82 -6.65
C ASP A 89 -0.10 4.77 -5.93
N ARG A 90 -0.66 3.56 -5.79
CA ARG A 90 -1.96 3.33 -5.15
C ARG A 90 -1.83 2.23 -4.09
N LEU A 91 -2.38 2.45 -2.91
CA LEU A 91 -2.51 1.48 -1.84
C LEU A 91 -4.01 1.27 -1.57
N VAL A 92 -4.44 0.00 -1.59
CA VAL A 92 -5.79 -0.39 -1.23
C VAL A 92 -5.71 -1.33 -0.04
N VAL A 93 -6.39 -1.00 1.05
CA VAL A 93 -6.50 -1.84 2.24
C VAL A 93 -7.96 -2.26 2.38
N GLN A 94 -8.19 -3.55 2.55
CA GLN A 94 -9.51 -4.13 2.77
C GLN A 94 -9.84 -4.23 4.26
N ASP A 95 -11.12 -4.40 4.59
CA ASP A 95 -11.58 -4.47 5.98
C ASP A 95 -10.97 -5.65 6.74
N ASP A 96 -10.65 -6.75 6.06
CA ASP A 96 -10.00 -7.91 6.65
C ASP A 96 -8.49 -7.69 6.94
N GLY A 97 -7.94 -6.55 6.50
CA GLY A 97 -6.52 -6.21 6.63
C GLY A 97 -5.63 -6.71 5.50
N THR A 98 -6.21 -7.36 4.47
CA THR A 98 -5.47 -7.63 3.23
C THR A 98 -5.24 -6.32 2.49
N TYR A 99 -4.02 -6.12 1.99
CA TYR A 99 -3.67 -4.91 1.25
C TYR A 99 -2.96 -5.22 -0.07
N LYS A 100 -3.07 -4.27 -1.00
CA LYS A 100 -2.40 -4.29 -2.30
C LYS A 100 -1.83 -2.92 -2.61
N THR A 101 -0.56 -2.87 -3.00
CA THR A 101 0.09 -1.69 -3.56
C THR A 101 0.25 -1.86 -5.07
N TYR A 102 0.03 -0.78 -5.79
CA TYR A 102 0.24 -0.64 -7.22
C TYR A 102 1.23 0.49 -7.42
N LYS A 103 2.28 0.20 -8.18
CA LYS A 103 3.31 1.17 -8.50
C LYS A 103 3.17 1.59 -9.96
N LYS A 104 3.44 2.85 -10.27
CA LYS A 104 3.53 3.30 -11.68
C LYS A 104 4.62 2.53 -12.44
N THR A 105 5.71 2.21 -11.74
CA THR A 105 6.88 1.53 -12.31
C THR A 105 7.33 0.42 -11.36
N GLY A 106 7.63 -0.76 -11.92
CA GLY A 106 8.00 -1.93 -11.13
C GLY A 106 6.82 -2.73 -10.58
N PRO A 107 7.08 -3.82 -9.86
CA PRO A 107 6.05 -4.69 -9.32
C PRO A 107 5.36 -4.05 -8.11
N GLY A 108 4.03 -4.20 -8.04
CA GLY A 108 3.28 -3.94 -6.81
C GLY A 108 3.52 -5.03 -5.76
N ARG A 109 3.06 -4.78 -4.53
CA ARG A 109 3.10 -5.75 -3.42
C ARG A 109 1.69 -6.09 -2.98
N SER A 110 1.49 -7.30 -2.49
CA SER A 110 0.28 -7.67 -1.74
C SER A 110 0.69 -8.31 -0.43
N GLY A 111 -0.15 -8.19 0.58
CA GLY A 111 0.11 -8.75 1.89
C GLY A 111 -1.07 -8.62 2.82
N ARG A 112 -0.84 -8.92 4.11
CA ARG A 112 -1.83 -8.77 5.16
C ARG A 112 -1.24 -8.03 6.33
N MET A 113 -2.00 -7.08 6.88
CA MET A 113 -1.63 -6.38 8.10
C MET A 113 -1.77 -7.31 9.30
N THR A 114 -0.98 -7.03 10.34
CA THR A 114 -1.19 -7.67 11.64
C THR A 114 -2.55 -7.22 12.20
N PRO A 115 -3.25 -8.05 13.01
CA PRO A 115 -4.51 -7.64 13.62
C PRO A 115 -4.40 -6.35 14.44
N ALA A 116 -3.29 -6.17 15.15
CA ALA A 116 -3.01 -4.95 15.91
C ALA A 116 -2.84 -3.72 14.99
N GLY A 117 -2.14 -3.86 13.86
CA GLY A 117 -1.97 -2.79 12.88
C GLY A 117 -3.30 -2.39 12.23
N LEU A 118 -4.14 -3.37 11.87
CA LEU A 118 -5.46 -3.12 11.34
C LEU A 118 -6.37 -2.39 12.34
N ALA A 119 -6.36 -2.79 13.62
CA ALA A 119 -7.11 -2.13 14.66
C ALA A 119 -6.64 -0.68 14.88
N ALA A 120 -5.33 -0.45 14.85
CA ALA A 120 -4.75 0.90 14.93
C ALA A 120 -5.17 1.77 13.73
N LEU A 121 -5.16 1.21 12.51
CA LEU A 121 -5.63 1.90 11.31
C LEU A 121 -7.10 2.29 11.41
N ARG A 122 -7.98 1.37 11.83
CA ARG A 122 -9.41 1.64 12.03
C ARG A 122 -9.63 2.78 13.03
N ARG A 123 -8.99 2.71 14.19
CA ARG A 123 -9.08 3.76 15.22
C ARG A 123 -8.57 5.11 14.70
N ALA A 124 -7.49 5.12 13.93
CA ALA A 124 -6.95 6.34 13.35
C ALA A 124 -7.91 6.96 12.31
N LEU A 125 -8.55 6.13 11.48
CA LEU A 125 -9.54 6.58 10.50
C LEU A 125 -10.79 7.16 11.17
N GLU A 126 -11.29 6.50 12.22
CA GLU A 126 -12.41 7.01 13.03
C GLU A 126 -12.05 8.34 13.70
N LYS A 127 -10.87 8.43 14.32
CA LYS A 127 -10.39 9.65 14.98
C LYS A 127 -10.15 10.80 14.01
N ALA A 128 -9.72 10.51 12.79
CA ALA A 128 -9.48 11.52 11.76
C ALA A 128 -10.79 12.16 11.25
N ASP A 129 -11.92 11.45 11.40
CA ASP A 129 -13.26 11.97 11.15
C ASP A 129 -13.40 12.60 9.75
N PHE A 130 -13.15 11.78 8.73
CA PHE A 130 -13.08 12.18 7.31
C PHE A 130 -14.33 12.94 6.82
N ALA A 131 -15.48 12.75 7.47
CA ALA A 131 -16.71 13.48 7.15
C ALA A 131 -16.59 14.99 7.41
N HIS A 132 -15.77 15.38 8.39
CA HIS A 132 -15.59 16.78 8.80
C HIS A 132 -14.29 17.40 8.28
N LEU A 133 -13.43 16.61 7.64
CA LEU A 133 -12.22 17.13 7.01
C LEU A 133 -12.55 17.88 5.71
N PRO A 134 -11.81 18.95 5.38
CA PRO A 134 -11.91 19.56 4.07
C PRO A 134 -11.49 18.56 2.98
N ARG A 135 -12.26 18.51 1.88
CA ARG A 135 -11.94 17.63 0.73
C ARG A 135 -10.58 17.94 0.12
N GLU A 136 -10.20 19.21 0.10
CA GLU A 136 -8.91 19.70 -0.40
C GLU A 136 -8.21 20.45 0.73
N ALA A 137 -7.18 19.82 1.28
CA ALA A 137 -6.27 20.35 2.28
C ALA A 137 -4.89 20.54 1.65
N THR A 138 -4.84 21.27 0.55
CA THR A 138 -3.58 21.65 -0.11
C THR A 138 -3.34 23.14 0.10
N LYS A 139 -2.08 23.53 0.31
CA LYS A 139 -1.75 24.96 0.49
C LYS A 139 -1.38 25.60 -0.84
N SER A 140 -0.23 25.22 -1.35
CA SER A 140 0.32 25.71 -2.61
C SER A 140 1.04 24.56 -3.30
N PRO A 141 0.91 24.41 -4.63
CA PRO A 141 1.64 23.39 -5.36
C PRO A 141 3.13 23.61 -5.16
N VAL A 142 3.79 22.62 -4.56
CA VAL A 142 5.24 22.59 -4.39
C VAL A 142 5.85 21.89 -5.60
N ALA A 143 6.89 22.50 -6.18
CA ALA A 143 7.67 21.84 -7.21
C ALA A 143 8.24 20.54 -6.63
N ASP A 144 8.01 19.43 -7.33
CA ASP A 144 8.42 18.08 -6.89
C ASP A 144 7.80 17.61 -5.56
N GLY A 145 6.72 18.22 -5.09
CA GLY A 145 5.99 17.77 -3.91
C GLY A 145 5.16 16.51 -4.17
N PHE A 146 4.81 15.79 -3.10
CA PHE A 146 3.83 14.72 -3.17
C PHE A 146 2.43 15.21 -2.79
N THR A 147 1.44 14.67 -3.51
CA THR A 147 0.03 14.81 -3.20
C THR A 147 -0.50 13.44 -2.79
N TYR A 148 -1.24 13.42 -1.70
CA TYR A 148 -1.86 12.25 -1.11
C TYR A 148 -3.37 12.40 -1.20
N ARG A 149 -4.02 11.48 -1.92
CA ARG A 149 -5.48 11.40 -1.99
C ARG A 149 -5.94 10.17 -1.25
N ILE A 150 -6.65 10.35 -0.13
CA ILE A 150 -7.11 9.27 0.73
C ILE A 150 -8.63 9.21 0.68
N THR A 151 -9.18 8.02 0.46
CA THR A 151 -10.62 7.76 0.43
C THR A 151 -10.98 6.75 1.50
N TYR A 152 -11.89 7.14 2.38
CA TYR A 152 -12.43 6.33 3.47
C TYR A 152 -13.95 6.54 3.54
N GLU A 153 -14.73 5.46 3.56
CA GLU A 153 -16.21 5.49 3.58
C GLU A 153 -16.86 6.46 2.57
N GLY A 154 -16.28 6.59 1.38
CA GLY A 154 -16.78 7.49 0.33
C GLY A 154 -16.41 8.97 0.51
N HIS A 155 -15.74 9.33 1.60
CA HIS A 155 -15.13 10.63 1.79
C HIS A 155 -13.71 10.63 1.26
N THR A 156 -13.41 11.59 0.39
CA THR A 156 -12.06 11.77 -0.16
C THR A 156 -11.46 13.07 0.36
N VAL A 157 -10.25 12.95 0.89
CA VAL A 157 -9.40 14.08 1.32
C VAL A 157 -8.10 14.05 0.52
N THR A 158 -7.78 15.18 -0.09
CA THR A 158 -6.51 15.43 -0.78
C THR A 158 -5.65 16.33 0.09
N THR A 159 -4.41 15.94 0.37
CA THR A 159 -3.42 16.73 1.12
C THR A 159 -2.06 16.67 0.44
N ASP A 160 -1.21 17.66 0.67
CA ASP A 160 0.19 17.65 0.25
C ASP A 160 1.14 17.60 1.46
N ASP A 161 2.45 17.43 1.22
CA ASP A 161 3.48 17.41 2.27
C ASP A 161 3.47 18.65 3.19
N THR A 162 3.10 19.82 2.69
CA THR A 162 3.13 21.09 3.41
C THR A 162 1.87 21.36 4.24
N ALA A 163 0.81 20.63 3.92
CA ALA A 163 -0.51 20.77 4.52
C ALA A 163 -0.93 19.53 5.31
N ARG A 164 -0.04 18.53 5.45
CA ARG A 164 -0.26 17.24 6.10
C ARG A 164 -1.05 17.41 7.40
N LEU A 165 -2.35 17.15 7.30
CA LEU A 165 -3.30 17.42 8.38
C LEU A 165 -2.89 16.63 9.62
N ALA A 166 -2.90 17.29 10.79
CA ALA A 166 -2.57 16.63 12.06
C ALA A 166 -3.45 15.38 12.29
N ALA A 167 -4.72 15.46 11.90
CA ALA A 167 -5.69 14.36 11.95
C ALA A 167 -5.27 13.13 11.12
N LEU A 168 -4.56 13.33 10.01
CA LEU A 168 -4.14 12.24 9.11
C LEU A 168 -2.80 11.61 9.52
N ARG A 169 -2.07 12.19 10.48
CA ARG A 169 -0.74 11.69 10.88
C ARG A 169 -0.78 10.25 11.39
N GLU A 170 -1.78 9.93 12.23
CA GLU A 170 -1.95 8.57 12.75
C GLU A 170 -2.37 7.59 11.65
N VAL A 171 -3.14 8.04 10.66
CA VAL A 171 -3.52 7.23 9.50
C VAL A 171 -2.29 6.86 8.69
N PHE A 172 -1.45 7.84 8.32
CA PHE A 172 -0.20 7.57 7.59
C PHE A 172 0.74 6.64 8.33
N ALA A 173 0.83 6.74 9.67
CA ALA A 173 1.67 5.88 10.48
C ALA A 173 1.14 4.44 10.60
N ALA A 174 -0.18 4.25 10.47
CA ALA A 174 -0.82 2.94 10.55
C ALA A 174 -0.91 2.21 9.21
N LEU A 175 -0.67 2.89 8.09
CA LEU A 175 -0.66 2.26 6.77
C LEU A 175 0.60 1.38 6.60
N PRO A 176 0.48 0.24 5.88
CA PRO A 176 1.66 -0.54 5.51
C PRO A 176 2.61 0.30 4.65
N ASP A 177 3.91 0.01 4.78
CA ASP A 177 4.96 0.62 3.96
C ASP A 177 4.66 0.37 2.47
N HIS A 178 4.65 1.44 1.68
CA HIS A 178 4.15 1.45 0.29
C HIS A 178 5.21 1.91 -0.70
#